data_AF-A0A9D4E7Y9-F1
#
_entry.id   AF-A0A9D4E7Y9-F1
#
_cell.length_a   1.000
_cell.length_b   1.000
_cell.length_c   1.000
_cell.angle_alpha   90.00
_cell.angle_beta   90.00
_cell.angle_gamma   90.00
#
_symmetry.space_group_name_H-M   'P 1'
#
loop_
_entity.id
_entity.type
_entity.pdbx_description
1 polymer ?
#
loop_
_entity_poly.entity_id
_entity_poly.type
_entity_poly.pdbx_seq_one_letter_code
_entity_poly.pdbx_strand_id
1 'polypeptide(L)' 'MDPSLEEDIYVNRKGSHSINVQRAFYALDNVIDVVAKWPGSSHDSRISQNCGIR' A
#
# COMPACT_ATOMS: atom_id res chain seq x y z
N MET A 1 13.88 7.85 -4.00
CA MET A 1 14.39 6.50 -4.31
C MET A 1 14.17 6.28 -5.79
N ASP A 2 15.21 5.84 -6.49
CA ASP A 2 15.09 5.46 -7.90
C ASP A 2 14.52 4.03 -7.95
N PRO A 3 13.35 3.81 -8.55
CA PRO A 3 12.73 2.47 -8.62
C PRO A 3 13.62 1.42 -9.28
N SER A 4 14.60 1.83 -10.08
CA SER A 4 15.54 0.91 -10.73
C SER A 4 16.66 0.41 -9.80
N LEU A 5 16.89 1.07 -8.67
CA LEU A 5 17.91 0.71 -7.68
C LEU A 5 17.39 -0.24 -6.58
N GLU A 6 16.08 -0.28 -6.36
CA GLU A 6 15.40 -1.11 -5.35
C GLU A 6 14.16 -1.77 -5.98
N GLU A 7 14.29 -2.35 -7.17
CA GLU A 7 13.17 -2.94 -7.91
C GLU A 7 12.55 -4.13 -7.14
N ASP A 8 13.38 -4.91 -6.48
CA ASP A 8 13.02 -6.12 -5.73
C ASP A 8 12.01 -5.87 -4.62
N ILE A 9 12.05 -4.69 -3.97
CA ILE A 9 11.11 -4.36 -2.90
C ILE A 9 9.68 -4.17 -3.44
N TYR A 10 9.52 -3.89 -4.74
CA TYR A 10 8.21 -3.75 -5.37
C TYR A 10 7.68 -5.08 -5.93
N VAL A 11 8.49 -6.14 -5.93
CA VAL A 11 8.08 -7.48 -6.39
C VAL A 11 7.38 -8.22 -5.24
N ASN A 12 6.13 -8.63 -5.47
CA ASN A 12 5.38 -9.42 -4.49
C ASN A 12 5.78 -10.91 -4.52
N ARG A 13 5.23 -11.72 -3.61
CA ARG A 13 5.46 -13.18 -3.55
C ARG A 13 5.09 -13.94 -4.83
N LYS A 14 4.30 -13.35 -5.73
CA LYS A 14 3.93 -13.92 -7.04
C LYS A 14 4.89 -13.49 -8.16
N GLY A 15 5.95 -12.74 -7.86
CA GLY A 15 6.92 -12.27 -8.85
C GLY A 15 6.42 -11.11 -9.69
N SER A 16 5.40 -10.38 -9.24
CA SER A 16 4.84 -9.22 -9.96
C SER A 16 5.11 -7.91 -9.24
N HIS A 17 5.41 -6.87 -10.01
CA HIS A 17 5.53 -5.50 -9.52
C HIS A 17 4.20 -5.01 -8.98
N SER A 18 4.20 -4.50 -7.75
CA SER A 18 2.99 -4.02 -7.08
C SER A 18 3.29 -3.03 -5.97
N ILE A 19 2.24 -2.30 -5.59
CA ILE A 19 2.20 -1.40 -4.43
C ILE A 19 0.96 -1.79 -3.64
N ASN A 20 1.07 -1.85 -2.32
CA ASN A 20 -0.08 -2.12 -1.47
C ASN A 20 -0.88 -0.83 -1.27
N VAL A 21 -2.19 -0.93 -1.49
CA VAL A 21 -3.14 0.18 -1.40
C VAL A 21 -4.24 -0.17 -0.43
N GLN A 22 -4.46 0.66 0.58
CA GLN A 22 -5.68 0.66 1.39
C GLN A 22 -6.58 1.79 0.93
N ARG A 23 -7.87 1.50 0.91
CA ARG A 23 -8.93 2.48 0.74
C ARG A 23 -9.98 2.24 1.81
N ALA A 24 -10.41 3.31 2.47
CA ALA A 24 -11.49 3.25 3.44
C ALA A 24 -12.64 4.17 3.05
N PHE A 25 -13.83 3.78 3.48
CA PHE A 25 -15.06 4.46 3.13
C PHE A 25 -15.99 4.57 4.35
N TYR A 26 -16.84 5.59 4.34
CA TYR A 26 -18.09 5.56 5.11
C TYR A 26 -19.18 4.83 4.33
N ALA A 27 -20.24 4.42 5.04
CA ALA A 27 -21.34 3.61 4.52
C ALA A 27 -22.12 4.23 3.33
N LEU A 28 -21.88 5.51 3.02
CA LEU A 28 -22.48 6.23 1.89
C LEU A 28 -21.49 6.38 0.71
N ASP A 29 -20.60 5.40 0.52
CA ASP A 29 -19.57 5.37 -0.53
C ASP A 29 -18.58 6.57 -0.52
N ASN A 30 -18.53 7.34 0.57
CA ASN A 30 -17.59 8.44 0.70
C ASN A 30 -16.20 7.90 1.05
N VAL A 31 -15.21 8.13 0.19
CA VAL A 31 -13.80 7.81 0.46
C VAL A 31 -13.29 8.72 1.58
N ILE A 32 -12.75 8.12 2.64
CA ILE A 32 -12.25 8.85 3.82
C ILE A 32 -10.74 8.77 3.98
N ASP A 33 -10.11 7.74 3.44
CA ASP A 33 -8.66 7.59 3.47
C ASP A 33 -8.18 6.73 2.30
N VAL A 34 -7.00 7.07 1.78
CA VAL A 34 -6.29 6.33 0.74
C VAL A 34 -4.81 6.29 1.09
N VAL A 35 -4.28 5.10 1.33
CA VAL A 35 -2.85 4.87 1.59
C VAL A 35 -2.27 4.00 0.48
N ALA A 36 -1.52 4.61 -0.43
CA ALA A 36 -0.85 3.95 -1.56
C ALA A 36 0.67 4.19 -1.51
N LYS A 37 1.32 3.72 -0.44
CA LYS A 37 2.69 4.14 -0.10
C LYS A 37 3.68 2.98 0.03
N TRP A 38 3.20 1.74 0.10
CA TRP A 38 4.02 0.62 0.53
C TRP A 38 4.36 -0.30 -0.65
N PRO A 39 5.64 -0.64 -0.86
CA PRO A 39 6.04 -1.59 -1.89
C PRO A 39 5.36 -2.95 -1.74
N GLY A 40 5.13 -3.67 -2.85
CA GLY A 40 4.39 -4.93 -2.90
C GLY A 40 4.96 -6.08 -2.05
N SER A 41 6.25 -5.99 -1.66
CA SER A 41 6.88 -6.92 -0.71
C SER A 41 6.56 -6.61 0.76
N SER A 42 6.01 -5.43 1.06
CA SER A 42 5.73 -5.01 2.44
C SER A 42 4.54 -5.76 3.04
N HIS A 43 4.60 -5.96 4.36
CA HIS A 43 3.48 -6.53 5.10
C HIS A 43 2.36 -5.49 5.30
N ASP A 44 1.10 -5.90 5.10
CA ASP A 44 -0.06 -5.00 5.16
C ASP A 44 -0.30 -4.36 6.54
N SER A 45 0.29 -4.93 7.60
CA SER A 45 0.26 -4.29 8.94
C SER A 45 0.87 -2.90 8.95
N ARG A 46 1.83 -2.61 8.05
CA ARG A 46 2.39 -1.26 7.88
C ARG A 46 1.34 -0.25 7.43
N ILE A 47 0.35 -0.70 6.65
CA ILE A 47 -0.71 0.16 6.17
C ILE A 47 -1.63 0.54 7.33
N SER A 48 -2.04 -0.44 8.16
CA SER A 48 -2.90 -0.19 9.32
C SER A 48 -2.25 0.68 10.39
N GLN A 49 -0.92 0.62 10.54
CA GLN A 49 -0.19 1.46 11.49
C GLN A 49 -0.01 2.91 11.01
N ASN A 50 -0.19 3.16 9.71
CA ASN A 50 0.11 4.44 9.08
C ASN A 50 -1.07 5.01 8.28
N CYS A 51 -2.28 4.49 8.49
CA CYS A 51 -3.50 5.06 7.93
C CYS A 51 -4.04 6.19 8.80
N GLY A 52 -4.79 7.11 8.19
CA GLY A 52 -5.34 8.29 8.87
C GLY A 52 -6.60 8.00 9.70
N ILE A 53 -7.02 6.75 9.74
CA ILE A 53 -8.27 6.29 10.33
C ILE A 53 -8.03 5.97 11.81
N ARG A 54 -8.82 6.60 12.70
CA ARG A 54 -8.79 6.39 14.16
C ARG A 54 -10.08 5.77 14.64
#